data_AF-A0A6S6W6B7-F1
#
_entry.id   AF-A0A6S6W6B7-F1
#
_cell.length_a   1.000
_cell.length_b   1.000
_cell.length_c   1.000
_cell.angle_alpha   90.00
_cell.angle_beta   90.00
_cell.angle_gamma   90.00
#
_symmetry.space_group_name_H-M   'P 1'
#
loop_
_entity.id
_entity.type
_entity.pdbx_description
1 polymer ?
#
loop_
_entity_poly.entity_id
_entity_poly.type
_entity_poly.pdbx_seq_one_letter_code
_entity_poly.pdbx_strand_id
1 'polypeptide(L)'
;MHSQQISPPPPPPPPPPGPLRCARPEHVDLCYRAALDGDLNGVEEQVRQLFHNPGVAFVGEKPHPGWLYDSLLQAIQQDNVEMVQFLLDEGVASDHSQIEPAVRSRAYKILELLFCNGMDINQMYKRNDPPVLRY
;
A
#
# COMPACT_ATOMS: atom_id res chain seq x y z
N MET A 1 0.69 -71.20 -12.28
CA MET A 1 0.11 -70.23 -11.32
C MET A 1 1.22 -69.32 -10.83
N HIS A 2 1.46 -68.20 -11.50
CA HIS A 2 2.35 -67.15 -10.99
C HIS A 2 1.78 -65.79 -11.40
N SER A 3 0.90 -65.26 -10.56
CA SER A 3 0.39 -63.90 -10.67
C SER A 3 1.54 -62.94 -10.39
N GLN A 4 1.99 -62.20 -11.41
CA GLN A 4 2.92 -61.10 -11.18
C GLN A 4 2.20 -59.98 -10.44
N GLN A 5 2.61 -59.77 -9.19
CA GLN A 5 2.16 -58.67 -8.35
C GLN A 5 2.84 -57.39 -8.83
N ILE A 6 2.15 -56.64 -9.71
CA ILE A 6 2.59 -55.34 -10.18
C ILE A 6 2.38 -54.36 -9.03
N SER A 7 3.47 -53.99 -8.35
CA SER A 7 3.44 -52.95 -7.33
C SER A 7 2.96 -51.63 -7.95
N PRO A 8 2.07 -50.87 -7.26
CA PRO A 8 1.59 -49.60 -7.79
C PRO A 8 2.77 -48.61 -7.91
N PRO A 9 2.77 -47.75 -8.93
CA PRO A 9 3.82 -46.75 -9.10
C PRO A 9 3.86 -45.81 -7.88
N PRO A 10 5.04 -45.30 -7.51
CA PRO A 10 5.17 -44.34 -6.42
C PRO A 10 4.30 -43.10 -6.71
N PRO A 11 3.73 -42.46 -5.67
CA PRO A 11 2.96 -41.24 -5.86
C PRO A 11 3.85 -40.18 -6.53
N PRO A 12 3.30 -39.36 -7.44
CA PRO A 12 4.06 -38.29 -8.04
C PRO A 12 4.64 -37.38 -6.93
N PRO A 13 5.84 -36.82 -7.12
CA PRO A 13 6.37 -35.85 -6.18
C PRO A 13 5.36 -34.72 -5.99
N PRO A 14 5.26 -34.12 -4.79
CA PRO A 14 4.39 -32.98 -4.57
C PRO A 14 4.68 -31.94 -5.66
N PRO A 15 3.65 -31.28 -6.21
CA PRO A 15 3.86 -30.26 -7.20
C PRO A 15 4.88 -29.25 -6.65
N PRO A 16 5.86 -28.79 -7.46
CA PRO A 16 6.71 -27.69 -7.04
C PRO A 16 5.79 -26.58 -6.53
N PRO A 17 6.13 -25.87 -5.43
CA PRO A 17 5.32 -24.76 -4.96
C PRO A 17 5.00 -23.92 -6.19
N GLY A 18 3.71 -23.87 -6.56
CA GLY A 18 3.26 -23.15 -7.74
C GLY A 18 3.84 -21.75 -7.69
N PRO A 19 4.07 -21.08 -8.85
CA PRO A 19 4.76 -19.79 -8.89
C PRO A 19 4.25 -18.95 -7.75
N LEU A 20 5.16 -18.72 -6.78
CA LEU A 20 4.83 -18.13 -5.50
C LEU A 20 4.02 -16.88 -5.82
N ARG A 21 2.83 -16.82 -5.22
CA ARG A 21 1.86 -15.73 -5.26
C ARG A 21 2.57 -14.42 -5.64
N CYS A 22 2.02 -13.66 -6.59
CA CYS A 22 2.34 -12.24 -6.74
C CYS A 22 2.06 -11.56 -5.40
N ALA A 23 3.03 -11.61 -4.49
CA ALA A 23 2.83 -11.33 -3.07
C ALA A 23 3.48 -9.99 -2.81
N ARG A 24 2.62 -8.99 -2.62
CA ARG A 24 2.93 -7.72 -1.95
C ARG A 24 3.84 -8.03 -0.74
N PRO A 25 4.98 -7.34 -0.54
CA PRO A 25 5.88 -7.65 0.55
C PRO A 25 5.19 -7.55 1.90
N GLU A 26 5.54 -8.44 2.84
CA GLU A 26 4.94 -8.51 4.18
C GLU A 26 5.04 -7.17 4.94
N HIS A 27 6.10 -6.40 4.69
CA HIS A 27 6.34 -5.11 5.34
C HIS A 27 5.31 -4.06 4.91
N VAL A 28 4.69 -4.22 3.75
CA VAL A 28 3.58 -3.35 3.34
C VAL A 28 2.34 -3.65 4.17
N ASP A 29 2.05 -4.92 4.43
CA ASP A 29 0.93 -5.32 5.29
C ASP A 29 1.17 -4.90 6.75
N LEU A 30 2.41 -5.01 7.23
CA LEU A 30 2.81 -4.53 8.55
C LEU A 30 2.71 -3.00 8.65
N CYS A 31 3.12 -2.26 7.61
CA CYS A 31 2.98 -0.81 7.53
C CYS A 31 1.50 -0.41 7.57
N TYR A 32 0.62 -1.13 6.87
CA TYR A 32 -0.81 -0.89 6.92
C TYR A 32 -1.40 -1.13 8.31
N ARG A 33 -0.97 -2.18 9.02
CA ARG A 33 -1.39 -2.43 10.41
C ARG A 33 -0.91 -1.34 11.37
N ALA A 34 0.35 -0.93 11.26
CA ALA A 34 0.89 0.17 12.06
C ALA A 34 0.11 1.48 11.81
N ALA A 35 -0.24 1.76 10.55
CA ALA A 35 -1.08 2.91 10.21
C ALA A 35 -2.50 2.80 10.81
N LEU A 36 -3.09 1.60 10.84
CA LEU A 36 -4.38 1.37 11.52
C LEU A 36 -4.31 1.64 13.02
N ASP A 37 -3.21 1.26 13.67
CA ASP A 37 -3.00 1.48 15.10
C ASP A 37 -2.57 2.93 15.43
N GLY A 38 -2.30 3.76 14.40
CA GLY A 38 -1.79 5.11 14.56
C GLY A 38 -0.31 5.17 15.00
N ASP A 39 0.42 4.06 14.87
CA ASP A 39 1.82 3.95 15.28
C ASP A 39 2.76 4.47 14.19
N LEU A 40 3.14 5.75 14.30
CA LEU A 40 4.09 6.39 13.39
C LEU A 40 5.45 5.69 13.36
N ASN A 41 6.00 5.33 14.52
CA ASN A 41 7.32 4.68 14.60
C ASN A 41 7.29 3.31 13.91
N GLY A 42 6.19 2.58 14.06
CA GLY A 42 5.95 1.33 13.37
C GLY A 42 5.94 1.52 11.85
N VAL A 43 5.23 2.53 11.35
CA VAL A 43 5.21 2.88 9.92
C VAL A 43 6.61 3.24 9.42
N GLU A 44 7.33 4.13 10.09
CA GLU A 44 8.69 4.54 9.71
C GLU A 44 9.65 3.35 9.61
N GLU A 45 9.61 2.44 10.59
CA GLU A 45 10.44 1.24 10.59
C GLU A 45 10.09 0.33 9.40
N GLN A 46 8.81 0.08 9.13
CA GLN A 46 8.42 -0.78 8.01
C GLN A 46 8.79 -0.16 6.65
N VAL A 47 8.62 1.14 6.51
CA VAL A 47 9.01 1.89 5.31
C VAL A 47 10.52 1.82 5.11
N ARG A 48 11.30 2.02 6.18
CA ARG A 48 12.75 1.89 6.13
C ARG A 48 13.18 0.49 5.74
N GLN A 49 12.60 -0.56 6.31
CA GLN A 49 12.88 -1.95 5.94
C GLN A 49 12.53 -2.21 4.46
N LEU A 50 11.41 -1.67 3.99
CA LEU A 50 10.95 -1.84 2.61
C LEU A 50 11.91 -1.19 1.58
N PHE A 51 12.44 -0.01 1.88
CA PHE A 51 13.29 0.75 0.94
C PHE A 51 14.81 0.54 1.12
N HIS A 52 15.29 0.27 2.33
CA HIS A 52 16.73 0.16 2.63
C HIS A 52 17.24 -1.28 2.73
N ASN A 53 16.35 -2.28 2.84
CA ASN A 53 16.76 -3.68 2.89
C ASN A 53 16.36 -4.42 1.60
N PRO A 54 17.25 -4.50 0.59
CA PRO A 54 16.96 -5.20 -0.66
C PRO A 54 16.79 -6.72 -0.49
N GLY A 55 17.05 -7.28 0.71
CA GLY A 55 16.76 -8.68 1.02
C GLY A 55 15.27 -8.99 1.23
N VAL A 56 14.45 -7.96 1.41
CA VAL A 56 12.99 -8.05 1.60
C VAL A 56 12.23 -7.84 0.28
N ALA A 57 12.89 -7.22 -0.70
CA ALA A 57 12.40 -7.09 -2.06
C ALA A 57 12.56 -8.45 -2.78
N PHE A 58 11.49 -9.23 -2.83
CA PHE A 58 11.46 -10.48 -3.59
C PHE A 58 11.67 -10.23 -5.10
N VAL A 59 12.39 -11.16 -5.72
CA VAL A 59 12.80 -11.29 -7.14
C VAL A 59 12.22 -10.25 -8.12
N GLY A 60 13.04 -9.24 -8.44
CA GLY A 60 12.99 -8.54 -9.73
C GLY A 60 12.24 -7.21 -9.78
N GLU A 61 11.46 -6.84 -8.75
CA GLU A 61 10.81 -5.52 -8.67
C GLU A 61 11.46 -4.63 -7.60
N LYS A 62 11.68 -3.36 -7.96
CA LYS A 62 12.14 -2.35 -7.02
C LYS A 62 10.97 -1.93 -6.12
N PRO A 63 11.19 -1.70 -4.81
CA PRO A 63 10.14 -1.19 -3.94
C PRO A 63 9.55 0.09 -4.52
N HIS A 64 8.22 0.16 -4.54
CA HIS A 64 7.48 1.28 -5.12
C HIS A 64 6.59 1.94 -4.05
N PRO A 65 6.65 3.27 -3.88
CA PRO A 65 5.88 3.97 -2.84
C PRO A 65 4.36 3.84 -3.02
N GLY A 66 3.87 3.57 -4.24
CA GLY A 66 2.45 3.24 -4.46
C GLY A 66 1.94 2.03 -3.66
N TRP A 67 2.81 1.15 -3.15
CA TRP A 67 2.40 0.08 -2.24
C TRP A 67 1.90 0.59 -0.88
N LEU A 68 2.26 1.79 -0.47
CA LEU A 68 1.87 2.37 0.82
C LEU A 68 0.59 3.22 0.73
N TYR A 69 -0.09 3.21 -0.43
CA TYR A 69 -1.30 4.00 -0.66
C TYR A 69 -2.40 3.73 0.38
N ASP A 70 -2.64 2.45 0.72
CA ASP A 70 -3.64 2.08 1.73
C ASP A 70 -3.29 2.62 3.13
N SER A 71 -1.99 2.62 3.48
CA SER A 71 -1.49 3.19 4.74
C SER A 71 -1.71 4.70 4.78
N LEU A 72 -1.44 5.40 3.68
CA LEU A 72 -1.70 6.83 3.55
C LEU A 72 -3.19 7.14 3.71
N LEU A 73 -4.07 6.36 3.05
CA LEU A 73 -5.52 6.53 3.17
C LEU A 73 -5.99 6.40 4.62
N GLN A 74 -5.43 5.45 5.38
CA GLN A 74 -5.74 5.30 6.81
C GLN A 74 -5.24 6.47 7.65
N ALA A 75 -4.00 6.91 7.44
CA ALA A 75 -3.45 8.08 8.12
C ALA A 75 -4.34 9.32 7.93
N ILE A 76 -4.86 9.51 6.71
CA ILE A 76 -5.82 10.60 6.39
C ILE A 76 -7.12 10.43 7.17
N GLN A 77 -7.70 9.22 7.19
CA GLN A 77 -8.96 8.96 7.88
C GLN A 77 -8.87 9.23 9.39
N GLN A 78 -7.70 9.01 9.97
CA GLN A 78 -7.41 9.23 11.39
C GLN A 78 -7.01 10.67 11.73
N ASP A 79 -6.92 11.57 10.74
CA ASP A 79 -6.38 12.93 10.91
C ASP A 79 -4.93 12.93 11.47
N ASN A 80 -4.14 11.90 11.13
CA ASN A 80 -2.75 11.78 11.55
C ASN A 80 -1.82 12.55 10.59
N VAL A 81 -1.68 13.85 10.86
CA VAL A 81 -0.91 14.79 10.02
C VAL A 81 0.55 14.37 9.87
N GLU A 82 1.20 13.92 10.95
CA GLU A 82 2.62 13.54 10.94
C GLU A 82 2.86 12.31 10.05
N MET A 83 2.01 11.30 10.17
CA MET A 83 2.10 10.09 9.35
C MET A 83 1.81 10.37 7.87
N VAL A 84 0.84 11.25 7.58
CA VAL A 84 0.58 11.68 6.20
C VAL A 84 1.79 12.42 5.62
N GLN A 85 2.36 13.37 6.36
CA GLN A 85 3.53 14.11 5.90
C GLN A 85 4.69 13.17 5.58
N PHE A 86 4.99 12.23 6.50
CA PHE A 86 6.04 11.24 6.30
C PHE A 86 5.83 10.40 5.03
N LEU A 87 4.62 9.85 4.84
CA LEU A 87 4.33 9.03 3.66
C LEU A 87 4.41 9.83 2.34
N LEU A 88 4.00 11.11 2.34
CA LEU A 88 4.14 11.97 1.17
C LEU A 88 5.62 12.30 0.88
N ASP A 89 6.43 12.52 1.91
CA ASP A 89 7.87 12.79 1.77
C ASP A 89 8.63 11.58 1.20
N GLU A 90 8.18 10.36 1.50
CA GLU A 90 8.67 9.11 0.91
C GLU A 90 8.22 8.88 -0.54
N GLY A 91 7.47 9.83 -1.11
CA GLY A 91 7.05 9.82 -2.51
C GLY A 91 5.80 8.99 -2.79
N VAL A 92 5.00 8.69 -1.76
CA VAL A 92 3.67 8.09 -1.96
C VAL A 92 2.79 9.07 -2.72
N ALA A 93 2.21 8.62 -3.82
CA ALA A 93 1.44 9.48 -4.71
C ALA A 93 0.26 10.11 -3.95
N SER A 94 0.16 11.44 -4.07
CA SER A 94 -1.05 12.17 -3.72
C SER A 94 -2.00 12.19 -4.91
N ASP A 95 -3.28 11.88 -4.69
CA ASP A 95 -4.31 11.92 -5.72
C ASP A 95 -5.68 12.38 -5.18
N HIS A 96 -6.61 12.67 -6.09
CA HIS A 96 -7.91 13.18 -5.69
C HIS A 96 -8.76 12.20 -4.87
N SER A 97 -8.48 10.89 -4.91
CA SER A 97 -9.21 9.92 -4.07
C SER A 97 -8.95 10.13 -2.58
N GLN A 98 -7.89 10.87 -2.22
CA GLN A 98 -7.56 11.21 -0.84
C GLN A 98 -8.35 12.41 -0.30
N ILE A 99 -8.94 13.24 -1.17
CA ILE A 99 -9.73 14.43 -0.79
C ILE A 99 -11.00 14.02 -0.04
N GLU A 100 -11.76 13.08 -0.60
CA GLU A 100 -13.05 12.69 -0.03
C GLU A 100 -12.93 12.11 1.40
N PRO A 101 -11.99 11.20 1.69
CA PRO A 101 -11.65 10.78 3.05
C PRO A 101 -11.26 11.94 3.96
N ALA A 102 -10.37 12.84 3.51
CA ALA A 102 -9.90 13.95 4.32
C ALA A 102 -11.03 14.93 4.69
N VAL A 103 -11.92 15.24 3.75
CA VAL A 103 -13.12 16.06 3.99
C VAL A 103 -14.07 15.38 4.98
N ARG A 104 -14.32 14.07 4.80
CA ARG A 104 -15.22 13.31 5.69
C ARG A 104 -14.70 13.27 7.12
N SER A 105 -13.39 13.11 7.29
CA SER A 105 -12.72 13.13 8.59
C SER A 105 -12.49 14.53 9.14
N ARG A 106 -12.84 15.59 8.40
CA ARG A 106 -12.58 17.00 8.75
C ARG A 106 -11.10 17.31 8.99
N ALA A 107 -10.23 16.59 8.27
CA ALA A 107 -8.78 16.67 8.35
C ALA A 107 -8.26 17.88 7.55
N TYR A 108 -8.57 19.10 8.00
CA TYR A 108 -8.24 20.34 7.27
C TYR A 108 -6.74 20.51 7.06
N LYS A 109 -5.94 20.13 8.06
CA LYS A 109 -4.47 20.22 7.98
C LYS A 109 -3.91 19.28 6.92
N ILE A 110 -4.49 18.08 6.81
CA ILE A 110 -4.13 17.09 5.80
C ILE A 110 -4.54 17.56 4.40
N LEU A 111 -5.71 18.19 4.26
CA LEU A 111 -6.10 18.81 2.99
C LEU A 111 -5.09 19.87 2.54
N GLU A 112 -4.64 20.74 3.45
CA GLU A 112 -3.57 21.72 3.16
C GLU A 112 -2.30 21.01 2.67
N LEU A 113 -1.87 19.93 3.34
CA LEU A 113 -0.67 19.18 2.96
C LEU A 113 -0.80 18.54 1.57
N LEU A 114 -1.94 17.95 1.26
CA LEU A 114 -2.18 17.35 -0.05
C LEU A 114 -2.13 18.42 -1.17
N PHE A 115 -2.68 19.61 -0.92
CA PHE A 115 -2.61 20.74 -1.88
C PHE A 115 -1.17 21.25 -2.06
N CYS A 116 -0.40 21.36 -0.97
CA CYS A 116 1.00 21.75 -1.03
C CYS A 116 1.87 20.74 -1.79
N ASN A 117 1.52 19.45 -1.76
CA ASN A 117 2.22 18.37 -2.46
C ASN A 117 1.85 18.23 -3.95
N GLY A 118 1.37 19.32 -4.58
CA GLY A 118 1.19 19.38 -6.03
C GLY A 118 -0.13 18.81 -6.54
N MET A 119 -1.11 18.55 -5.66
CA MET A 119 -2.46 18.23 -6.10
C MET A 119 -3.13 19.45 -6.72
N ASP A 120 -3.37 19.38 -8.04
CA ASP A 120 -4.10 20.41 -8.77
C ASP A 120 -5.61 20.26 -8.50
N ILE A 121 -6.14 21.11 -7.62
CA ILE A 121 -7.57 21.17 -7.27
C ILE A 121 -8.50 21.40 -8.47
N ASN A 122 -7.97 21.85 -9.61
CA ASN A 122 -8.74 22.11 -10.82
C ASN A 122 -8.83 20.89 -11.74
N GLN A 123 -8.08 19.82 -11.46
CA GLN A 123 -8.25 18.57 -12.20
C GLN A 123 -9.57 17.90 -11.82
N MET A 124 -10.35 17.58 -12.85
CA MET A 124 -11.67 16.98 -12.72
C MET A 124 -11.57 15.59 -12.10
N TYR A 125 -12.19 15.40 -10.92
CA TYR A 125 -12.32 14.12 -10.24
C TYR A 125 -12.98 13.04 -11.12
N LYS A 126 -13.95 13.45 -11.95
CA LYS A 126 -14.64 12.67 -13.00
C LYS A 126 -15.14 13.61 -14.09
N ARG A 127 -15.32 13.10 -15.31
CA ARG A 127 -15.76 13.82 -16.54
C ARG A 127 -17.08 14.62 -16.40
N ASN A 128 -17.78 14.54 -15.28
CA ASN A 128 -19.11 15.11 -15.10
C ASN A 128 -19.37 15.79 -13.75
N ASP A 129 -18.37 15.96 -12.88
CA ASP A 129 -18.54 16.71 -11.64
C ASP A 129 -18.00 18.13 -11.80
N PRO A 130 -18.77 19.18 -11.41
CA PRO A 130 -18.27 20.53 -11.38
C PRO A 130 -17.12 20.66 -10.36
N PRO A 131 -16.19 21.62 -10.53
CA PRO A 131 -15.09 21.86 -9.59
C PRO A 131 -15.61 22.00 -8.16
N VAL A 132 -14.89 21.41 -7.20
CA VAL A 132 -15.26 21.36 -5.77
C VAL A 132 -15.45 22.76 -5.16
N LEU A 133 -14.85 23.79 -5.77
CA LEU A 133 -15.04 25.19 -5.42
C LEU A 133 -15.85 25.88 -6.51
N ARG A 134 -17.18 25.95 -6.34
CA ARG A 134 -18.05 26.82 -7.13
C ARG A 134 -18.49 27.99 -6.25
N TYR A 135 -17.99 29.19 -6.57
CA TYR A 135 -18.50 30.47 -6.04
C TYR A 135 -19.81 30.84 -6.72
#